data_AF-A0A0D9XYC3-F1
#
_entry.id   AF-A0A0D9XYC3-F1
#
_cell.length_a   1.000
_cell.length_b   1.000
_cell.length_c   1.000
_cell.angle_alpha   90.00
_cell.angle_beta   90.00
_cell.angle_gamma   90.00
#
_symmetry.space_group_name_H-M   'P 1'
#
loop_
_entity.id
_entity.type
_entity.pdbx_description
1 polymer ?
#
loop_
_entity_poly.entity_id
_entity_poly.type
_entity_poly.pdbx_seq_one_letter_code
_entity_poly.pdbx_strand_id
1 'polypeptide(L)' 'MAYDPATCFAYDENDLESEEAVWALYERWFSFYDVKREHDDMVRRFGFFKDKAHKILEFNKSAVHNTAMPS' A
#
# COMPACT_ATOMS: atom_id res chain seq x y z
N MET A 1 0.17 2.75 -19.30
CA MET A 1 1.53 2.35 -18.89
C MET A 1 1.40 1.01 -18.20
N ALA A 2 2.11 -0.03 -18.66
CA ALA A 2 2.13 -1.32 -17.98
C ALA A 2 3.00 -1.18 -16.72
N TYR A 3 2.40 -1.34 -15.54
CA TYR A 3 3.14 -1.39 -14.29
C TYR A 3 3.92 -2.71 -14.26
N ASP A 4 5.23 -2.64 -14.14
CA ASP A 4 6.06 -3.82 -13.93
C ASP A 4 5.93 -4.25 -12.44
N PRO A 5 5.35 -5.42 -12.15
CA PRO A 5 5.18 -5.90 -10.78
C PRO A 5 6.52 -6.18 -10.07
N ALA A 6 7.64 -6.27 -10.81
CA ALA A 6 8.97 -6.39 -10.22
C ALA A 6 9.51 -5.07 -9.66
N THR A 7 8.95 -3.92 -10.05
CA THR A 7 9.41 -2.58 -9.61
C THR A 7 8.30 -1.74 -8.98
N CYS A 8 7.04 -2.15 -9.13
CA CYS A 8 5.89 -1.50 -8.52
C CYS A 8 5.23 -2.40 -7.49
N PHE A 9 5.33 -2.00 -6.21
CA PHE A 9 4.58 -2.61 -5.14
C PHE A 9 3.08 -2.32 -5.31
N ALA A 10 2.29 -3.37 -5.56
CA ALA A 10 0.85 -3.29 -5.75
C ALA A 10 0.10 -3.93 -4.57
N TYR A 11 -1.04 -3.35 -4.23
CA TYR A 11 -1.97 -3.84 -3.22
C TYR A 11 -3.36 -3.28 -3.51
N ASP A 12 -4.39 -3.88 -2.90
CA ASP A 12 -5.78 -3.50 -3.14
C ASP A 12 -6.57 -3.27 -1.83
N GLU A 13 -7.89 -3.17 -1.95
CA GLU A 13 -8.80 -2.94 -0.82
C GLU A 13 -8.77 -4.08 0.20
N ASN A 14 -8.61 -5.33 -0.23
CA ASN A 14 -8.62 -6.51 0.63
C ASN A 14 -7.43 -6.46 1.62
N ASP A 15 -6.30 -5.88 1.19
CA ASP A 15 -5.12 -5.69 2.02
C ASP A 15 -5.33 -4.64 3.13
N LEU A 16 -6.43 -3.86 3.07
CA LEU A 16 -6.80 -2.85 4.06
C LEU A 16 -8.09 -3.18 4.84
N GLU A 17 -8.69 -4.36 4.63
CA GLU A 17 -9.98 -4.72 5.23
C GLU A 17 -9.94 -4.95 6.74
N SER A 18 -8.77 -5.34 7.27
CA SER A 18 -8.56 -5.64 8.69
C SER A 18 -7.18 -5.21 9.15
N GLU A 19 -6.98 -5.07 10.46
CA GLU A 19 -5.67 -4.71 11.00
C GLU A 19 -4.62 -5.77 10.71
N GLU A 20 -5.02 -7.05 10.74
CA GLU A 20 -4.20 -8.20 10.38
C GLU A 20 -3.80 -8.17 8.90
N ALA A 21 -4.72 -7.79 8.00
CA ALA A 21 -4.42 -7.64 6.58
C ALA A 21 -3.40 -6.51 6.33
N VAL A 22 -3.54 -5.38 7.04
CA VAL A 22 -2.60 -4.25 6.94
C VAL A 22 -1.22 -4.64 7.50
N TRP A 23 -1.17 -5.47 8.53
CA TRP A 23 0.09 -6.04 9.04
C TRP A 23 0.77 -6.92 8.00
N ALA A 24 0.03 -7.84 7.37
CA ALA A 24 0.56 -8.67 6.29
C ALA A 24 1.05 -7.83 5.09
N LEU A 25 0.30 -6.77 4.74
CA LEU A 25 0.72 -5.81 3.72
C LEU A 25 2.05 -5.14 4.09
N TYR A 26 2.22 -4.76 5.37
CA TYR A 26 3.42 -4.11 5.85
C TYR A 26 4.65 -5.02 5.77
N GLU A 27 4.50 -6.30 6.09
CA GLU A 27 5.56 -7.31 5.95
C GLU A 27 5.97 -7.56 4.49
N ARG A 28 4.99 -7.62 3.58
CA ARG A 28 5.27 -7.73 2.13
C ARG A 28 6.01 -6.49 1.61
N TRP A 29 5.64 -5.30 2.10
CA TRP A 29 6.31 -4.05 1.75
C TRP A 29 7.79 -4.06 2.17
N PHE A 30 8.11 -4.55 3.37
CA PHE A 30 9.50 -4.70 3.81
C PHE A 30 10.28 -5.66 2.93
N SER A 31 9.70 -6.81 2.63
CA SER A 31 10.32 -7.84 1.79
C SER A 31 10.58 -7.33 0.37
N PHE A 32 9.68 -6.51 -0.17
CA PHE A 32 9.82 -5.93 -1.51
C PHE A 32 10.93 -4.88 -1.60
N TYR A 33 11.06 -4.02 -0.58
CA TYR A 33 12.05 -2.93 -0.57
C TYR A 33 13.37 -3.27 0.16
N ASP A 34 13.54 -4.54 0.59
CA ASP A 34 14.67 -5.01 1.41
C ASP A 34 14.93 -4.12 2.64
N VAL A 35 13.85 -3.62 3.25
CA VAL A 35 13.94 -2.75 4.43
C VAL A 35 13.86 -3.61 5.69
N LYS A 36 14.97 -3.69 6.43
CA LYS A 36 15.00 -4.35 7.74
C LYS A 36 14.63 -3.37 8.86
N ARG A 37 13.69 -3.76 9.72
CA ARG A 37 13.35 -3.03 10.94
C ARG A 37 13.15 -4.00 12.09
N GLU A 38 13.52 -3.55 13.28
CA GLU A 38 13.19 -4.24 14.53
C GLU A 38 11.68 -4.19 14.78
N HIS A 39 11.15 -5.20 15.45
CA HIS A 39 9.71 -5.34 15.70
C HIS A 39 9.11 -4.11 16.44
N ASP A 40 9.81 -3.57 17.43
CA ASP A 40 9.36 -2.39 18.18
C ASP A 40 9.24 -1.14 17.29
N ASP A 41 10.16 -1.00 16.33
CA ASP A 41 10.14 0.07 15.33
C ASP A 41 9.02 -0.13 14.31
N MET A 42 8.68 -1.38 13.99
CA MET A 42 7.53 -1.71 13.14
C MET A 42 6.22 -1.31 13.84
N VAL A 43 6.02 -1.71 15.10
CA VAL A 43 4.81 -1.38 15.88
C VAL A 43 4.62 0.13 15.99
N ARG A 44 5.69 0.89 16.27
CA ARG A 44 5.62 2.36 16.33
C ARG A 44 5.20 3.00 15.01
N ARG A 45 5.63 2.45 13.88
CA ARG A 45 5.39 3.02 12.54
C ARG A 45 4.15 2.47 11.86
N PHE A 46 3.55 1.40 12.39
CA PHE A 46 2.39 0.74 11.82
C PHE A 46 1.21 1.71 11.60
N GLY A 47 0.91 2.57 12.58
CA GLY A 47 -0.17 3.57 12.44
C GLY A 47 0.05 4.52 11.25
N PHE A 48 1.27 5.03 11.08
CA PHE A 48 1.62 5.88 9.93
C PHE A 48 1.59 5.13 8.61
N PHE A 49 1.94 3.85 8.62
CA PHE A 49 1.88 3.01 7.44
C PHE A 49 0.43 2.81 6.99
N LYS A 50 -0.47 2.45 7.93
CA LYS A 50 -1.90 2.31 7.68
C LYS A 50 -2.49 3.57 7.04
N ASP A 51 -2.27 4.74 7.66
CA ASP A 51 -2.78 6.02 7.13
C ASP A 51 -2.28 6.34 5.71
N LYS A 52 -1.03 5.99 5.40
CA LYS A 52 -0.45 6.19 4.06
C LYS A 52 -1.03 5.22 3.04
N ALA A 53 -1.22 3.96 3.42
CA ALA A 53 -1.76 2.94 2.54
C ALA A 53 -3.19 3.27 2.11
N HIS A 54 -4.04 3.75 3.03
CA HIS A 54 -5.38 4.25 2.70
C HIS A 54 -5.33 5.44 1.72
N LYS A 55 -4.50 6.46 2.00
CA LYS A 55 -4.39 7.65 1.15
C LYS A 55 -3.93 7.33 -0.28
N ILE A 56 -2.97 6.43 -0.43
CA ILE A 56 -2.49 6.03 -1.77
C ILE A 56 -3.58 5.26 -2.51
N LEU A 57 -4.34 4.38 -1.83
CA LEU A 57 -5.43 3.64 -2.46
C LEU A 57 -6.56 4.58 -2.91
N GLU A 58 -6.96 5.54 -2.07
CA GLU A 58 -7.92 6.58 -2.41
C GLU A 58 -7.45 7.47 -3.58
N PHE A 59 -6.16 7.85 -3.57
CA PHE A 59 -5.56 8.60 -4.66
C PHE A 59 -5.59 7.82 -5.97
N ASN A 60 -5.22 6.53 -5.95
CA ASN A 60 -5.24 5.69 -7.14
C ASN A 60 -6.67 5.51 -7.67
N LYS A 61 -7.67 5.34 -6.80
CA LYS A 61 -9.09 5.27 -7.18
C LYS A 61 -9.58 6.57 -7.83
N SER A 62 -9.24 7.71 -7.24
CA SER A 62 -9.64 9.03 -7.77
C SER A 62 -8.90 9.39 -9.06
N ALA A 63 -7.65 8.97 -9.23
CA ALA A 63 -6.91 9.11 -10.49
C ALA A 63 -7.57 8.33 -11.63
N VAL A 64 -8.04 7.10 -11.36
CA VAL A 64 -8.78 6.29 -12.33
C VAL A 64 -10.13 6.94 -12.69
N HIS A 65 -10.81 7.58 -11.73
CA HIS A 65 -12.07 8.30 -11.98
C HIS A 65 -11.87 9.55 -12.87
N ASN A 66 -10.75 10.26 -12.74
CA ASN A 66 -10.45 11.46 -13.54
C ASN A 66 -9.97 11.16 -14.98
N THR A 67 -9.68 9.90 -15.32
CA THR A 67 -9.36 9.49 -16.70
C THR A 67 -10.58 9.15 -17.56
N ALA A 68 -11.79 9.21 -17.02
CA ALA A 68 -13.02 9.18 -17.80
C ALA A 68 -13.34 10.59 -18.37
N MET A 69 -12.53 11.04 -19.34
CA MET A 69 -12.93 12.13 -20.24
C MET A 69 -14.03 11.58 -21.17
N PRO A 70 -15.26 12.12 -21.16
CA PRO A 70 -16.24 11.78 -22.18
C PRO A 70 -15.72 12.27 -23.54
N SER A 71 -15.73 11.36 -24.51
CA SER A 71 -15.46 11.67 -25.93
C SER A 71 -16.54 12.55 -26.52
#